data_AF-A0A0R0GG96-F1
#
_entry.id   AF-A0A0R0GG96-F1
#
_cell.length_a   1.000
_cell.length_b   1.000
_cell.length_c   1.000
_cell.angle_alpha   90.00
_cell.angle_beta   90.00
_cell.angle_gamma   90.00
#
_symmetry.space_group_name_H-M   'P 1'
#
loop_
_entity.id
_entity.type
_entity.pdbx_description
1 polymer ?
#
loop_
_entity_poly.entity_id
_entity_poly.type
_entity_poly.pdbx_seq_one_letter_code
_entity_poly.pdbx_strand_id
1 'polypeptide(L)'
;MASSLLSPSFTSFLRTKDLSLSAFTSQRCFKAVPRKIIRCAIAAPQRQPSTTGSVRTAMTMTEKILARASEKAQLTPGDNVWVNVDILMTHDVCGPGSIGIFKREFGEDAKVWDREKLVIIPDHYIFTSDERANRNVDILRDFCHEQNIKYFYDIKDLSNFKVNPDYKGVCHVALAQEGHCRPGEVLLGTDSHTCTAGAFGQFATGIGNTDAGFVLGTGKLLLKVPPTLRFVMDGEMPDYLLSKDLILQIIGEITVAGATYKSMEFVGTTVESLTMEERMTLCNMVVEAGGKNGVVPADSTTFKYLEGKTSLPYEPVYSDDQARFLAEYRFDVSKLEPVVAKPHSPDNRALARECKDVKIDRVYIGSCTGGKTEDFMAAAKVFLASGKQVKVPTFLVPATQKVWMDLYSLPVPGSGGKTCSQIFEEVGCDTPASPSCGACLGGPKDTYARMNEPKVCVSTTNRNFPGRMGHKEGQIYLASPYTAAASALTGYVTDPREFL
;
A
#
# COMPACT_ATOMS: atom_id res chain seq x y z
N MET A 1 -30.46 28.88 44.78
CA MET A 1 -31.66 28.00 44.76
C MET A 1 -31.14 26.66 44.25
N ALA A 2 -30.75 25.75 45.14
CA ALA A 2 -31.62 24.72 45.75
C ALA A 2 -32.04 23.66 44.69
N SER A 3 -31.48 22.44 44.62
CA SER A 3 -31.41 21.33 45.61
C SER A 3 -32.77 20.60 45.76
N SER A 4 -32.89 19.28 45.92
CA SER A 4 -31.90 18.19 46.13
C SER A 4 -32.56 16.80 46.25
N LEU A 5 -31.84 15.72 45.87
CA LEU A 5 -31.89 14.36 46.48
C LEU A 5 -33.23 13.57 46.37
N LEU A 6 -33.39 12.26 46.68
CA LEU A 6 -32.56 11.18 47.27
C LEU A 6 -33.06 9.78 46.79
N SER A 7 -32.30 8.69 47.02
CA SER A 7 -32.72 7.27 46.90
C SER A 7 -32.49 6.52 48.24
N PRO A 8 -33.05 5.31 48.50
CA PRO A 8 -32.21 4.09 48.47
C PRO A 8 -32.94 2.73 48.23
N SER A 9 -32.21 1.62 48.44
CA SER A 9 -32.47 0.19 48.15
C SER A 9 -32.88 -0.70 49.35
N PHE A 10 -33.33 -1.97 49.14
CA PHE A 10 -33.14 -3.11 50.10
C PHE A 10 -33.35 -4.55 49.48
N THR A 11 -33.32 -5.62 50.29
CA THR A 11 -32.81 -7.01 50.00
C THR A 11 -33.63 -8.14 50.70
N SER A 12 -33.59 -9.48 50.44
CA SER A 12 -33.05 -10.42 49.41
C SER A 12 -33.38 -11.91 49.78
N PHE A 13 -32.68 -12.92 49.19
CA PHE A 13 -32.39 -14.32 49.66
C PHE A 13 -33.21 -15.59 49.22
N LEU A 14 -32.54 -16.75 49.43
CA LEU A 14 -32.88 -18.19 49.21
C LEU A 14 -32.73 -18.71 47.74
N ARG A 15 -31.93 -19.73 47.32
CA ARG A 15 -31.47 -21.09 47.81
C ARG A 15 -32.57 -22.18 47.78
N THR A 16 -32.35 -23.44 47.35
CA THR A 16 -31.12 -24.31 47.33
C THR A 16 -31.24 -25.55 46.38
N LYS A 17 -30.11 -26.06 45.81
CA LYS A 17 -29.72 -27.49 45.56
C LYS A 17 -30.62 -28.47 44.75
N ASP A 18 -30.19 -29.58 44.13
CA ASP A 18 -28.88 -30.30 43.96
C ASP A 18 -28.87 -31.16 42.64
N LEU A 19 -27.67 -31.64 42.22
CA LEU A 19 -27.25 -32.87 41.47
C LEU A 19 -28.30 -33.84 40.80
N SER A 20 -28.04 -34.60 39.71
CA SER A 20 -26.88 -34.74 38.78
C SER A 20 -27.12 -35.71 37.58
N LEU A 21 -26.31 -35.56 36.51
CA LEU A 21 -25.73 -36.60 35.62
C LEU A 21 -26.53 -37.35 34.50
N SER A 22 -25.85 -37.45 33.35
CA SER A 22 -25.90 -38.45 32.27
C SER A 22 -26.89 -38.25 31.11
N ALA A 23 -26.50 -38.80 29.94
CA ALA A 23 -26.96 -38.39 28.61
C ALA A 23 -28.08 -39.28 28.03
N PHE A 24 -28.83 -38.77 27.04
CA PHE A 24 -28.91 -39.38 25.71
C PHE A 24 -29.42 -38.39 24.64
N THR A 25 -29.14 -38.68 23.38
CA THR A 25 -29.42 -37.83 22.21
C THR A 25 -30.81 -38.06 21.60
N SER A 26 -31.52 -36.99 21.20
CA SER A 26 -32.37 -37.01 19.99
C SER A 26 -32.62 -35.59 19.44
N GLN A 27 -33.07 -35.50 18.19
CA GLN A 27 -33.25 -34.24 17.45
C GLN A 27 -34.73 -33.81 17.45
N ARG A 28 -35.01 -32.50 17.33
CA ARG A 28 -35.79 -31.97 16.18
C ARG A 28 -35.92 -30.44 16.11
N CYS A 29 -35.65 -29.94 14.91
CA CYS A 29 -36.24 -28.80 14.19
C CYS A 29 -36.88 -27.63 14.95
N PHE A 30 -36.33 -26.42 14.73
CA PHE A 30 -37.14 -25.22 14.51
C PHE A 30 -36.99 -24.71 13.07
N LYS A 31 -37.92 -23.84 12.64
CA LYS A 31 -38.25 -23.60 11.22
C LYS A 31 -37.31 -22.62 10.52
N ALA A 32 -37.02 -22.86 9.25
CA ALA A 32 -36.28 -21.94 8.38
C ALA A 32 -37.21 -21.01 7.59
N VAL A 33 -36.72 -19.80 7.26
CA VAL A 33 -37.38 -18.83 6.37
C VAL A 33 -36.44 -18.56 5.18
N PRO A 34 -36.91 -18.63 3.92
CA PRO A 34 -36.02 -18.54 2.75
C PRO A 34 -35.70 -17.08 2.38
N ARG A 35 -34.52 -16.58 2.76
CA ARG A 35 -33.91 -15.44 2.08
C ARG A 35 -33.04 -15.93 0.92
N LYS A 36 -33.38 -15.53 -0.31
CA LYS A 36 -32.54 -15.77 -1.50
C LYS A 36 -31.22 -14.99 -1.35
N ILE A 37 -30.15 -15.68 -0.99
CA ILE A 37 -28.78 -15.19 -1.14
C ILE A 37 -28.19 -15.89 -2.36
N ILE A 38 -27.82 -15.11 -3.38
CA ILE A 38 -27.16 -15.63 -4.58
C ILE A 38 -25.72 -15.96 -4.19
N ARG A 39 -25.45 -17.24 -3.91
CA ARG A 39 -24.08 -17.73 -3.72
C ARG A 39 -23.36 -17.72 -5.07
N CYS A 40 -22.42 -16.79 -5.26
CA CYS A 40 -21.43 -16.93 -6.30
C CYS A 40 -20.46 -18.05 -5.88
N ALA A 41 -20.74 -19.28 -6.33
CA ALA A 41 -19.95 -20.45 -5.98
C ALA A 41 -18.67 -20.48 -6.83
N ILE A 42 -17.66 -19.70 -6.43
CA ILE A 42 -16.29 -19.87 -6.92
C ILE A 42 -15.75 -21.19 -6.33
N ALA A 43 -16.13 -22.30 -6.96
CA ALA A 43 -15.41 -23.55 -6.80
C ALA A 43 -14.00 -23.31 -7.34
N ALA A 44 -12.98 -23.38 -6.47
CA ALA A 44 -11.60 -23.25 -6.88
C ALA A 44 -11.30 -24.30 -7.96
N PRO A 45 -10.99 -23.91 -9.21
CA PRO A 45 -10.83 -24.90 -10.25
C PRO A 45 -9.46 -25.56 -10.07
N GLN A 46 -9.45 -26.88 -9.84
CA GLN A 46 -8.35 -27.72 -10.28
C GLN A 46 -8.34 -27.71 -11.82
N ARG A 47 -7.95 -26.57 -12.39
CA ARG A 47 -7.89 -26.36 -13.83
C ARG A 47 -6.67 -27.13 -14.32
N GLN A 48 -6.89 -28.17 -15.12
CA GLN A 48 -5.81 -28.71 -15.95
C GLN A 48 -5.21 -27.55 -16.77
N PRO A 49 -3.90 -27.58 -17.07
CA PRO A 49 -3.25 -26.53 -17.84
C PRO A 49 -4.06 -26.20 -19.10
N SER A 50 -4.35 -24.93 -19.32
CA SER A 50 -4.99 -24.50 -20.57
C SER A 50 -4.12 -24.96 -21.74
N THR A 51 -4.75 -25.56 -22.75
CA THR A 51 -4.09 -26.21 -23.89
C THR A 51 -3.50 -25.22 -24.89
N THR A 52 -2.58 -24.40 -24.38
CA THR A 52 -1.57 -23.70 -25.17
C THR A 52 -0.69 -24.76 -25.86
N GLY A 53 -0.53 -24.65 -27.17
CA GLY A 53 0.21 -25.64 -27.96
C GLY A 53 1.69 -25.65 -27.56
N SER A 54 2.12 -26.72 -26.88
CA SER A 54 3.48 -27.01 -26.39
C SER A 54 4.46 -25.81 -26.38
N VAL A 55 4.24 -24.88 -25.45
CA VAL A 55 5.14 -23.75 -25.23
C VAL A 55 6.52 -24.31 -24.85
N ARG A 56 7.53 -24.09 -25.72
CA ARG A 56 8.84 -24.74 -25.59
C ARG A 56 9.70 -24.19 -24.45
N THR A 57 9.26 -23.10 -23.81
CA THR A 57 9.96 -22.42 -22.73
C THR A 57 8.95 -22.05 -21.65
N ALA A 58 9.14 -22.56 -20.44
CA ALA A 58 8.35 -22.20 -19.27
C ALA A 58 8.69 -20.77 -18.82
N MET A 59 7.67 -19.97 -18.51
CA MET A 59 7.76 -18.52 -18.28
C MET A 59 7.32 -18.08 -16.88
N THR A 60 7.95 -17.02 -16.37
CA THR A 60 7.56 -16.33 -15.13
C THR A 60 6.28 -15.51 -15.32
N MET A 61 5.62 -15.09 -14.22
CA MET A 61 4.46 -14.18 -14.26
C MET A 61 4.76 -12.93 -15.08
N THR A 62 5.93 -12.32 -14.85
CA THR A 62 6.35 -11.10 -15.56
C THR A 62 6.53 -11.35 -17.06
N GLU A 63 7.17 -12.45 -17.45
CA GLU A 63 7.30 -12.84 -18.87
C GLU A 63 5.94 -13.09 -19.53
N LYS A 64 5.03 -13.83 -18.87
CA LYS A 64 3.70 -14.14 -19.42
C LYS A 64 2.81 -12.90 -19.57
N ILE A 65 2.82 -11.98 -18.59
CA ILE A 65 2.07 -10.72 -18.66
C ILE A 65 2.58 -9.86 -19.83
N LEU A 66 3.91 -9.73 -19.96
CA LEU A 66 4.51 -9.01 -21.08
C LEU A 66 4.27 -9.73 -22.42
N ALA A 67 4.19 -11.06 -22.45
CA ALA A 67 3.89 -11.85 -23.65
C ALA A 67 2.45 -11.58 -24.12
N ARG A 68 1.47 -11.66 -23.21
CA ARG A 68 0.08 -11.26 -23.46
C ARG A 68 -0.01 -9.82 -23.97
N ALA A 69 0.65 -8.88 -23.27
CA ALA A 69 0.58 -7.46 -23.61
C ALA A 69 1.29 -7.11 -24.93
N SER A 70 2.27 -7.89 -25.37
CA SER A 70 2.98 -7.71 -26.65
C SER A 70 2.53 -8.65 -27.77
N GLU A 71 1.39 -9.33 -27.59
CA GLU A 71 0.77 -10.23 -28.58
C GLU A 71 1.70 -11.39 -29.03
N LYS A 72 2.62 -11.83 -28.16
CA LYS A 72 3.55 -12.93 -28.41
C LYS A 72 3.21 -14.19 -27.59
N ALA A 73 3.46 -15.36 -28.17
CA ALA A 73 3.22 -16.65 -27.51
C ALA A 73 4.27 -17.02 -26.43
N GLN A 74 5.48 -16.46 -26.50
CA GLN A 74 6.52 -16.61 -25.49
C GLN A 74 7.47 -15.41 -25.50
N LEU A 75 8.15 -15.17 -24.37
CA LEU A 75 9.23 -14.18 -24.19
C LEU A 75 10.37 -14.77 -23.36
N THR A 76 11.53 -14.13 -23.41
CA THR A 76 12.70 -14.44 -22.57
C THR A 76 13.30 -13.16 -21.97
N PRO A 77 13.95 -13.25 -20.79
CA PRO A 77 14.67 -12.12 -20.21
C PRO A 77 15.70 -11.53 -21.17
N GLY A 78 15.57 -10.23 -21.45
CA GLY A 78 16.40 -9.51 -22.41
C GLY A 78 15.71 -9.12 -23.72
N ASP A 79 14.60 -9.77 -24.08
CA ASP A 79 13.77 -9.38 -25.22
C ASP A 79 13.28 -7.92 -25.09
N ASN A 80 13.25 -7.18 -26.20
CA ASN A 80 12.60 -5.87 -26.27
C ASN A 80 11.26 -6.01 -27.01
N VAL A 81 10.17 -5.53 -26.40
CA VAL A 81 8.81 -5.67 -26.94
C VAL A 81 7.97 -4.42 -26.78
N TRP A 82 7.21 -4.10 -27.82
CA TRP A 82 6.10 -3.16 -27.72
C TRP A 82 4.97 -3.83 -26.95
N VAL A 83 4.64 -3.31 -25.77
CA VAL A 83 3.47 -3.74 -25.00
C VAL A 83 2.31 -2.79 -25.23
N ASN A 84 1.09 -3.32 -25.30
CA ASN A 84 -0.14 -2.57 -25.08
C ASN A 84 -0.25 -2.25 -23.58
N VAL A 85 -0.66 -1.02 -23.25
CA VAL A 85 -0.83 -0.56 -21.87
C VAL A 85 -2.30 -0.71 -21.46
N ASP A 86 -2.54 -1.32 -20.30
CA ASP A 86 -3.89 -1.50 -19.77
C ASP A 86 -4.35 -0.28 -18.95
N ILE A 87 -3.46 0.35 -18.18
CA ILE A 87 -3.67 1.62 -17.47
C ILE A 87 -2.39 2.46 -17.49
N LEU A 88 -2.51 3.78 -17.72
CA LEU A 88 -1.49 4.78 -17.36
C LEU A 88 -2.01 5.63 -16.19
N MET A 89 -1.18 5.81 -15.15
CA MET A 89 -1.46 6.76 -14.07
C MET A 89 -0.50 7.96 -14.10
N THR A 90 -1.01 9.16 -13.88
CA THR A 90 -0.18 10.33 -13.58
C THR A 90 -0.79 11.26 -12.52
N HIS A 91 0.00 12.22 -12.05
CA HIS A 91 -0.20 13.01 -10.83
C HIS A 91 0.37 14.43 -10.97
N ASP A 92 0.20 15.28 -9.96
CA ASP A 92 0.48 16.72 -9.98
C ASP A 92 1.94 17.08 -10.30
N VAL A 93 2.92 16.24 -9.93
CA VAL A 93 4.35 16.54 -10.19
C VAL A 93 4.75 16.28 -11.64
N CYS A 94 4.26 15.18 -12.23
CA CYS A 94 4.78 14.64 -13.49
C CYS A 94 3.79 14.75 -14.67
N GLY A 95 2.49 14.85 -14.40
CA GLY A 95 1.44 14.93 -15.41
C GLY A 95 1.57 16.16 -16.31
N PRO A 96 1.76 17.39 -15.79
CA PRO A 96 1.98 18.58 -16.62
C PRO A 96 3.16 18.44 -17.60
N GLY A 97 4.25 17.79 -17.19
CA GLY A 97 5.39 17.50 -18.07
C GLY A 97 5.09 16.43 -19.12
N SER A 98 4.27 15.43 -18.78
CA SER A 98 3.84 14.38 -19.70
C SER A 98 2.84 14.89 -20.75
N ILE A 99 1.90 15.75 -20.32
CA ILE A 99 0.93 16.46 -21.17
C ILE A 99 1.66 17.39 -22.15
N GLY A 100 2.62 18.18 -21.68
CA GLY A 100 3.41 19.07 -22.53
C GLY A 100 4.28 18.34 -23.57
N ILE A 101 4.72 17.11 -23.27
CA ILE A 101 5.39 16.27 -24.27
C ILE A 101 4.36 15.67 -25.26
N PHE A 102 3.24 15.13 -24.78
CA PHE A 102 2.18 14.60 -25.63
C PHE A 102 1.71 15.65 -26.67
N LYS A 103 1.36 16.86 -26.23
CA LYS A 103 0.92 17.93 -27.12
C LYS A 103 2.00 18.40 -28.10
N ARG A 104 3.28 18.40 -27.69
CA ARG A 104 4.41 18.75 -28.58
C ARG A 104 4.65 17.71 -29.68
N GLU A 105 4.61 16.42 -29.36
CA GLU A 105 4.96 15.34 -30.30
C GLU A 105 3.77 14.88 -31.16
N PHE A 106 2.53 14.99 -30.66
CA PHE A 106 1.32 14.54 -31.37
C PHE A 106 0.44 15.71 -31.88
N GLY A 107 0.66 16.93 -31.40
CA GLY A 107 -0.12 18.14 -31.75
C GLY A 107 -1.05 18.59 -30.62
N GLU A 108 -1.34 19.90 -30.55
CA GLU A 108 -2.16 20.50 -29.49
C GLU A 108 -3.60 19.94 -29.43
N ASP A 109 -4.21 19.67 -30.58
CA ASP A 109 -5.57 19.10 -30.69
C ASP A 109 -5.62 17.57 -30.56
N ALA A 110 -4.46 16.91 -30.38
CA ALA A 110 -4.37 15.45 -30.34
C ALA A 110 -5.23 14.86 -29.22
N LYS A 111 -5.81 13.67 -29.46
CA LYS A 111 -6.60 12.95 -28.47
C LYS A 111 -5.85 11.76 -27.88
N VAL A 112 -5.97 11.59 -26.58
CA VAL A 112 -5.33 10.48 -25.85
C VAL A 112 -5.84 9.13 -26.37
N TRP A 113 -4.98 8.12 -26.36
CA TRP A 113 -5.25 6.82 -26.97
C TRP A 113 -6.53 6.16 -26.44
N ASP A 114 -6.80 6.30 -25.13
CA ASP A 114 -7.99 5.80 -24.46
C ASP A 114 -8.24 6.62 -23.17
N ARG A 115 -9.28 7.46 -23.21
CA ARG A 115 -9.72 8.33 -22.09
C ARG A 115 -10.28 7.57 -20.88
N GLU A 116 -10.46 6.25 -20.99
CA GLU A 116 -10.89 5.35 -19.91
C GLU A 116 -9.75 4.47 -19.39
N LYS A 117 -8.55 4.53 -19.98
CA LYS A 117 -7.31 3.90 -19.47
C LYS A 117 -6.29 4.90 -18.89
N LEU A 118 -6.55 6.20 -19.01
CA LEU A 118 -5.80 7.23 -18.31
C LEU A 118 -6.45 7.53 -16.95
N VAL A 119 -5.66 7.41 -15.88
CA VAL A 119 -6.05 7.75 -14.51
C VAL A 119 -5.20 8.93 -14.03
N ILE A 120 -5.84 9.98 -13.51
CA ILE A 120 -5.16 11.19 -13.03
C ILE A 120 -5.54 11.45 -11.56
N ILE A 121 -4.53 11.48 -10.69
CA ILE A 121 -4.68 11.62 -9.24
C ILE A 121 -3.62 12.62 -8.72
N PRO A 122 -3.97 13.87 -8.38
CA PRO A 122 -3.06 14.77 -7.68
C PRO A 122 -2.94 14.35 -6.19
N ASP A 123 -1.74 14.09 -5.68
CA ASP A 123 -1.54 13.62 -4.29
C ASP A 123 -0.24 14.05 -3.58
N HIS A 124 0.74 14.61 -4.30
CA HIS A 124 2.07 14.90 -3.75
C HIS A 124 2.20 16.32 -3.19
N TYR A 125 1.93 17.36 -4.00
CA TYR A 125 2.08 18.76 -3.62
C TYR A 125 0.72 19.49 -3.56
N ILE A 126 -0.22 18.87 -2.86
CA ILE A 126 -1.54 19.42 -2.52
C ILE A 126 -1.57 19.86 -1.05
N PHE A 127 -2.52 20.71 -0.68
CA PHE A 127 -2.56 21.42 0.61
C PHE A 127 -1.31 22.28 0.86
N THR A 128 -0.97 23.14 -0.11
CA THR A 128 0.17 24.07 -0.05
C THR A 128 -0.20 25.45 -0.62
N SER A 129 0.51 26.47 -0.14
CA SER A 129 0.49 27.84 -0.66
C SER A 129 1.41 28.06 -1.87
N ASP A 130 2.18 27.04 -2.31
CA ASP A 130 3.06 27.17 -3.48
C ASP A 130 2.28 27.28 -4.80
N GLU A 131 2.33 28.46 -5.41
CA GLU A 131 1.67 28.79 -6.68
C GLU A 131 2.00 27.83 -7.83
N ARG A 132 3.20 27.24 -7.83
CA ARG A 132 3.68 26.35 -8.90
C ARG A 132 3.08 24.95 -8.75
N ALA A 133 2.90 24.50 -7.52
CA ALA A 133 2.21 23.26 -7.21
C ALA A 133 0.71 23.39 -7.53
N ASN A 134 0.08 24.49 -7.12
CA ASN A 134 -1.35 24.72 -7.36
C ASN A 134 -1.65 24.81 -8.88
N ARG A 135 -0.86 25.60 -9.63
CA ARG A 135 -0.92 25.66 -11.11
C ARG A 135 -0.74 24.29 -11.79
N ASN A 136 0.04 23.37 -11.21
CA ASN A 136 0.17 22.04 -11.77
C ASN A 136 -1.14 21.24 -11.71
N VAL A 137 -1.93 21.39 -10.63
CA VAL A 137 -3.27 20.78 -10.52
C VAL A 137 -4.22 21.41 -11.53
N ASP A 138 -4.12 22.71 -11.78
CA ASP A 138 -4.93 23.39 -12.80
C ASP A 138 -4.63 22.87 -14.22
N ILE A 139 -3.36 22.67 -14.56
CA ILE A 139 -2.95 22.05 -15.85
C ILE A 139 -3.51 20.64 -16.00
N LEU A 140 -3.55 19.84 -14.93
CA LEU A 140 -4.22 18.53 -14.96
C LEU A 140 -5.72 18.68 -15.24
N ARG A 141 -6.39 19.60 -14.54
CA ARG A 141 -7.84 19.83 -14.65
C ARG A 141 -8.25 20.27 -16.04
N ASP A 142 -7.55 21.23 -16.62
CA ASP A 142 -7.82 21.72 -17.98
C ASP A 142 -7.66 20.60 -19.01
N PHE A 143 -6.58 19.82 -18.93
CA PHE A 143 -6.36 18.66 -19.79
C PHE A 143 -7.43 17.57 -19.62
N CYS A 144 -7.83 17.27 -18.37
CA CYS A 144 -8.89 16.31 -18.09
C CYS A 144 -10.24 16.72 -18.69
N HIS A 145 -10.56 18.02 -18.70
CA HIS A 145 -11.75 18.56 -19.35
C HIS A 145 -11.62 18.52 -20.90
N GLU A 146 -10.49 18.97 -21.45
CA GLU A 146 -10.20 19.02 -22.90
C GLU A 146 -10.23 17.62 -23.58
N GLN A 147 -9.83 16.60 -22.83
CA GLN A 147 -9.74 15.21 -23.28
C GLN A 147 -10.91 14.33 -22.80
N ASN A 148 -11.82 14.87 -21.98
CA ASN A 148 -12.96 14.16 -21.38
C ASN A 148 -12.54 12.84 -20.71
N ILE A 149 -11.53 12.95 -19.83
CA ILE A 149 -10.92 11.83 -19.08
C ILE A 149 -11.89 11.32 -18.02
N LYS A 150 -12.16 10.02 -18.04
CA LYS A 150 -13.16 9.39 -17.15
C LYS A 150 -12.70 9.25 -15.70
N TYR A 151 -11.40 9.05 -15.48
CA TYR A 151 -10.83 8.72 -14.17
C TYR A 151 -9.91 9.83 -13.65
N PHE A 152 -10.46 11.04 -13.53
CA PHE A 152 -9.81 12.18 -12.88
C PHE A 152 -10.34 12.37 -11.46
N TYR A 153 -9.47 12.17 -10.48
CA TYR A 153 -9.81 12.19 -9.05
C TYR A 153 -9.44 13.55 -8.43
N ASP A 154 -10.07 14.60 -8.95
CA ASP A 154 -9.73 16.01 -8.74
C ASP A 154 -9.88 16.49 -7.29
N ILE A 155 -9.00 17.42 -6.91
CA ILE A 155 -9.09 18.24 -5.70
C ILE A 155 -9.26 19.71 -6.11
N LYS A 156 -10.52 20.14 -6.14
CA LYS A 156 -11.01 21.44 -6.60
C LYS A 156 -10.79 22.53 -5.56
N ASP A 157 -11.08 22.23 -4.30
CA ASP A 157 -10.75 23.07 -3.15
C ASP A 157 -9.48 22.54 -2.47
N LEU A 158 -8.36 23.23 -2.69
CA LEU A 158 -7.05 22.89 -2.16
C LEU A 158 -6.89 23.20 -0.65
N SER A 159 -7.88 23.84 -0.02
CA SER A 159 -7.87 24.14 1.42
C SER A 159 -8.43 23.01 2.28
N ASN A 160 -9.36 22.20 1.74
CA ASN A 160 -10.09 21.21 2.52
C ASN A 160 -10.51 19.99 1.70
N PHE A 161 -9.87 18.84 1.93
CA PHE A 161 -10.22 17.61 1.21
C PHE A 161 -11.69 17.19 1.36
N LYS A 162 -12.36 17.55 2.47
CA LYS A 162 -13.71 17.07 2.82
C LYS A 162 -14.83 17.67 1.95
N VAL A 163 -14.57 18.75 1.22
CA VAL A 163 -15.52 19.29 0.23
C VAL A 163 -15.29 18.76 -1.19
N ASN A 164 -14.29 17.88 -1.37
CA ASN A 164 -13.93 17.26 -2.65
C ASN A 164 -14.34 15.78 -2.64
N PRO A 165 -15.55 15.41 -3.07
CA PRO A 165 -15.98 14.00 -3.09
C PRO A 165 -15.22 13.15 -4.12
N ASP A 166 -14.66 13.77 -5.15
CA ASP A 166 -13.93 13.11 -6.23
C ASP A 166 -12.49 12.76 -5.83
N TYR A 167 -11.87 13.58 -4.95
CA TYR A 167 -10.49 13.40 -4.51
C TYR A 167 -10.31 12.10 -3.73
N LYS A 168 -9.27 11.31 -4.03
CA LYS A 168 -9.08 10.00 -3.37
C LYS A 168 -7.93 9.95 -2.38
N GLY A 169 -6.80 10.60 -2.66
CA GLY A 169 -5.56 10.44 -1.90
C GLY A 169 -4.43 9.81 -2.70
N VAL A 170 -3.42 9.31 -1.99
CA VAL A 170 -2.18 8.76 -2.53
C VAL A 170 -2.43 7.79 -3.67
N CYS A 171 -1.91 8.13 -4.85
CA CYS A 171 -2.24 7.49 -6.13
C CYS A 171 -2.24 5.96 -6.08
N HIS A 172 -1.18 5.33 -5.55
CA HIS A 172 -1.05 3.87 -5.50
C HIS A 172 -2.07 3.17 -4.60
N VAL A 173 -2.61 3.85 -3.59
CA VAL A 173 -3.67 3.31 -2.71
C VAL A 173 -5.05 3.62 -3.28
N ALA A 174 -5.23 4.79 -3.89
CA ALA A 174 -6.44 5.15 -4.63
C ALA A 174 -6.68 4.21 -5.84
N LEU A 175 -5.65 3.90 -6.65
CA LEU A 175 -5.73 2.93 -7.75
C LEU A 175 -6.27 1.56 -7.30
N ALA A 176 -5.80 1.07 -6.15
CA ALA A 176 -6.26 -0.17 -5.56
C ALA A 176 -7.72 -0.08 -5.05
N GLN A 177 -8.06 0.99 -4.33
CA GLN A 177 -9.39 1.17 -3.75
C GLN A 177 -10.49 1.42 -4.80
N GLU A 178 -10.14 2.01 -5.94
CA GLU A 178 -11.06 2.35 -7.05
C GLU A 178 -11.05 1.32 -8.20
N GLY A 179 -10.39 0.15 -8.04
CA GLY A 179 -10.50 -0.97 -8.99
C GLY A 179 -9.60 -0.91 -10.23
N HIS A 180 -8.56 -0.08 -10.23
CA HIS A 180 -7.60 0.04 -11.35
C HIS A 180 -6.51 -1.02 -11.34
N CYS A 181 -6.20 -1.60 -10.19
CA CYS A 181 -5.23 -2.70 -10.08
C CYS A 181 -5.92 -4.05 -10.33
N ARG A 182 -5.76 -4.64 -11.52
CA ARG A 182 -6.45 -5.88 -11.94
C ARG A 182 -5.46 -6.95 -12.43
N PRO A 183 -5.56 -8.21 -11.96
CA PRO A 183 -4.60 -9.27 -12.26
C PRO A 183 -4.24 -9.46 -13.74
N GLY A 184 -2.95 -9.71 -13.99
CA GLY A 184 -2.40 -10.04 -15.30
C GLY A 184 -2.25 -8.86 -16.27
N GLU A 185 -2.52 -7.63 -15.85
CA GLU A 185 -2.43 -6.41 -16.67
C GLU A 185 -1.06 -5.69 -16.62
N VAL A 186 -0.83 -4.80 -17.59
CA VAL A 186 0.28 -3.84 -17.62
C VAL A 186 -0.19 -2.46 -17.15
N LEU A 187 0.23 -2.06 -15.95
CA LEU A 187 -0.07 -0.74 -15.37
C LEU A 187 1.21 0.10 -15.29
N LEU A 188 1.27 1.18 -16.05
CA LEU A 188 2.38 2.14 -16.03
C LEU A 188 2.00 3.40 -15.27
N GLY A 189 2.99 4.12 -14.74
CA GLY A 189 2.71 5.42 -14.12
C GLY A 189 3.93 6.30 -13.95
N THR A 190 3.72 7.60 -13.76
CA THR A 190 4.80 8.59 -13.67
C THR A 190 5.43 8.74 -12.29
N ASP A 191 5.15 7.81 -11.37
CA ASP A 191 5.72 7.77 -10.02
C ASP A 191 6.55 6.49 -9.85
N SER A 192 7.66 6.58 -9.12
CA SER A 192 8.59 5.46 -8.91
C SER A 192 7.96 4.25 -8.22
N HIS A 193 6.90 4.45 -7.44
CA HIS A 193 6.26 3.43 -6.60
C HIS A 193 5.06 2.75 -7.26
N THR A 194 4.82 2.98 -8.57
CA THR A 194 3.78 2.26 -9.34
C THR A 194 3.93 0.73 -9.25
N CYS A 195 5.13 0.22 -8.94
CA CYS A 195 5.36 -1.19 -8.62
C CYS A 195 4.46 -1.75 -7.49
N THR A 196 3.86 -0.93 -6.61
CA THR A 196 2.82 -1.33 -5.65
C THR A 196 1.69 -2.14 -6.29
N ALA A 197 1.26 -1.80 -7.50
CA ALA A 197 0.16 -2.49 -8.16
C ALA A 197 0.50 -3.96 -8.53
N GLY A 198 1.79 -4.34 -8.52
CA GLY A 198 2.26 -5.73 -8.60
C GLY A 198 1.73 -6.64 -7.48
N ALA A 199 1.27 -6.09 -6.37
CA ALA A 199 0.56 -6.82 -5.31
C ALA A 199 -0.71 -7.54 -5.82
N PHE A 200 -1.29 -7.08 -6.93
CA PHE A 200 -2.47 -7.64 -7.58
C PHE A 200 -2.12 -8.63 -8.71
N GLY A 201 -0.84 -8.98 -8.88
CA GLY A 201 -0.37 -9.80 -10.00
C GLY A 201 -0.35 -9.05 -11.34
N GLN A 202 -0.15 -7.72 -11.33
CA GLN A 202 0.11 -6.92 -12.52
C GLN A 202 1.62 -6.81 -12.80
N PHE A 203 2.00 -6.63 -14.06
CA PHE A 203 3.29 -5.99 -14.35
C PHE A 203 3.11 -4.48 -14.15
N ALA A 204 3.72 -3.93 -13.10
CA ALA A 204 3.59 -2.51 -12.77
C ALA A 204 4.95 -1.85 -12.52
N THR A 205 5.20 -0.71 -13.18
CA THR A 205 6.50 -0.01 -13.13
C THR A 205 6.37 1.49 -13.35
N GLY A 206 7.29 2.26 -12.78
CA GLY A 206 7.40 3.70 -12.98
C GLY A 206 8.09 4.05 -14.30
N ILE A 207 7.60 5.06 -15.00
CA ILE A 207 8.13 5.53 -16.30
C ILE A 207 8.37 7.04 -16.32
N GLY A 208 9.19 7.54 -17.25
CA GLY A 208 9.47 8.98 -17.36
C GLY A 208 8.37 9.77 -18.09
N ASN A 209 8.38 11.10 -17.95
CA ASN A 209 7.41 11.97 -18.64
C ASN A 209 7.41 11.79 -20.17
N THR A 210 8.56 11.46 -20.77
CA THR A 210 8.67 11.18 -22.21
C THR A 210 7.97 9.88 -22.59
N ASP A 211 8.18 8.81 -21.80
CA ASP A 211 7.49 7.53 -21.99
C ASP A 211 5.98 7.69 -21.80
N ALA A 212 5.57 8.44 -20.78
CA ALA A 212 4.17 8.74 -20.50
C ALA A 212 3.53 9.59 -21.62
N GLY A 213 4.24 10.59 -22.14
CA GLY A 213 3.80 11.36 -23.32
C GLY A 213 3.64 10.50 -24.58
N PHE A 214 4.52 9.51 -24.77
CA PHE A 214 4.41 8.53 -25.85
C PHE A 214 3.23 7.56 -25.65
N VAL A 215 3.01 7.06 -24.42
CA VAL A 215 1.86 6.22 -24.08
C VAL A 215 0.56 6.99 -24.27
N LEU A 216 0.49 8.27 -23.85
CA LEU A 216 -0.68 9.13 -24.04
C LEU A 216 -1.16 9.17 -25.51
N GLY A 217 -0.24 9.20 -26.48
CA GLY A 217 -0.59 9.22 -27.90
C GLY A 217 -0.68 7.86 -28.62
N THR A 218 -0.25 6.75 -28.00
CA THR A 218 -0.15 5.44 -28.69
C THR A 218 -0.76 4.26 -27.96
N GLY A 219 -0.97 4.35 -26.65
CA GLY A 219 -1.35 3.22 -25.80
C GLY A 219 -0.30 2.12 -25.69
N LYS A 220 0.95 2.38 -26.11
CA LYS A 220 2.03 1.39 -26.15
C LYS A 220 3.34 1.93 -25.58
N LEU A 221 4.22 1.04 -25.14
CA LEU A 221 5.60 1.38 -24.76
C LEU A 221 6.57 0.25 -25.14
N LEU A 222 7.82 0.60 -25.46
CA LEU A 222 8.89 -0.37 -25.71
C LEU A 222 9.52 -0.79 -24.37
N LEU A 223 9.28 -2.02 -23.93
CA LEU A 223 9.83 -2.56 -22.69
C LEU A 223 10.82 -3.69 -22.96
N LYS A 224 11.97 -3.63 -22.28
CA LYS A 224 12.85 -4.78 -22.10
C LYS A 224 12.30 -5.71 -21.01
N VAL A 225 12.17 -7.00 -21.32
CA VAL A 225 11.75 -8.06 -20.38
C VAL A 225 12.83 -8.25 -19.31
N PRO A 226 12.52 -8.06 -18.02
CA PRO A 226 13.49 -8.26 -16.95
C PRO A 226 13.62 -9.75 -16.60
N PRO A 227 14.81 -10.23 -16.18
CA PRO A 227 14.92 -11.50 -15.46
C PRO A 227 14.30 -11.37 -14.06
N THR A 228 13.75 -12.45 -13.52
CA THR A 228 13.03 -12.45 -12.23
C THR A 228 13.90 -13.03 -11.11
N LEU A 229 13.99 -12.30 -9.99
CA LEU A 229 14.42 -12.84 -8.70
C LEU A 229 13.18 -13.35 -7.95
N ARG A 230 13.25 -14.55 -7.36
CA ARG A 230 12.17 -15.10 -6.54
C ARG A 230 12.51 -14.99 -5.05
N PHE A 231 11.53 -14.59 -4.25
CA PHE A 231 11.60 -14.49 -2.80
C PHE A 231 10.52 -15.39 -2.21
N VAL A 232 10.93 -16.55 -1.69
CA VAL A 232 10.02 -17.48 -1.02
C VAL A 232 10.03 -17.15 0.48
N MET A 233 8.86 -16.83 1.03
CA MET A 233 8.68 -16.48 2.43
C MET A 233 7.71 -17.48 3.04
N ASP A 234 8.27 -18.43 3.79
CA ASP A 234 7.55 -19.56 4.38
C ASP A 234 7.57 -19.47 5.92
N GLY A 235 6.57 -20.10 6.54
CA GLY A 235 6.37 -20.08 7.99
C GLY A 235 5.24 -19.15 8.44
N GLU A 236 4.90 -19.27 9.72
CA GLU A 236 3.92 -18.42 10.40
C GLU A 236 4.57 -17.07 10.75
N MET A 237 3.91 -15.95 10.42
CA MET A 237 4.41 -14.61 10.73
C MET A 237 4.10 -14.27 12.20
N PRO A 238 5.11 -13.96 13.04
CA PRO A 238 4.86 -13.58 14.42
C PRO A 238 4.04 -12.29 14.55
N ASP A 239 3.18 -12.20 15.56
CA ASP A 239 2.24 -11.09 15.85
C ASP A 239 2.87 -9.69 16.07
N TYR A 240 4.19 -9.62 16.06
CA TYR A 240 5.02 -8.42 16.20
C TYR A 240 5.72 -7.96 14.90
N LEU A 241 5.61 -8.72 13.80
CA LEU A 241 6.08 -8.33 12.47
C LEU A 241 4.94 -7.81 11.59
N LEU A 242 5.31 -7.01 10.59
CA LEU A 242 4.48 -6.71 9.44
C LEU A 242 5.29 -6.90 8.15
N SER A 243 4.61 -6.97 7.01
CA SER A 243 5.16 -6.88 5.65
C SER A 243 6.24 -5.79 5.45
N LYS A 244 6.19 -4.69 6.20
CA LYS A 244 7.24 -3.66 6.19
C LYS A 244 8.57 -4.16 6.77
N ASP A 245 8.54 -4.97 7.83
CA ASP A 245 9.73 -5.64 8.35
C ASP A 245 10.24 -6.66 7.33
N LEU A 246 9.34 -7.45 6.71
CA LEU A 246 9.69 -8.45 5.70
C LEU A 246 10.46 -7.86 4.49
N ILE A 247 9.97 -6.75 3.93
CA ILE A 247 10.64 -6.14 2.77
C ILE A 247 11.93 -5.40 3.16
N LEU A 248 12.04 -4.86 4.38
CA LEU A 248 13.32 -4.32 4.89
C LEU A 248 14.35 -5.41 5.17
N GLN A 249 13.93 -6.60 5.62
CA GLN A 249 14.79 -7.78 5.70
C GLN A 249 15.35 -8.13 4.31
N ILE A 250 14.52 -8.16 3.27
CA ILE A 250 14.95 -8.43 1.88
C ILE A 250 15.89 -7.33 1.34
N ILE A 251 15.53 -6.04 1.46
CA ILE A 251 16.34 -4.93 0.92
C ILE A 251 17.71 -4.86 1.60
N GLY A 252 17.78 -5.09 2.92
CA GLY A 252 19.04 -5.18 3.66
C GLY A 252 19.89 -6.42 3.35
N GLU A 253 19.34 -7.40 2.62
CA GLU A 253 20.07 -8.58 2.15
C GLU A 253 20.62 -8.40 0.74
N ILE A 254 19.82 -7.82 -0.17
CA ILE A 254 20.17 -7.68 -1.59
C ILE A 254 20.77 -6.31 -1.96
N THR A 255 20.75 -5.33 -1.04
CA THR A 255 21.12 -3.91 -1.24
C THR A 255 20.17 -3.11 -2.13
N VAL A 256 20.29 -1.77 -2.11
CA VAL A 256 19.54 -0.86 -3.01
C VAL A 256 19.78 -1.09 -4.51
N ALA A 257 20.75 -1.92 -4.88
CA ALA A 257 21.04 -2.28 -6.26
C ALA A 257 20.74 -3.75 -6.62
N GLY A 258 20.36 -4.60 -5.65
CA GLY A 258 20.22 -6.05 -5.86
C GLY A 258 19.24 -6.43 -6.95
N ALA A 259 18.09 -5.75 -7.00
CA ALA A 259 17.05 -5.96 -7.99
C ALA A 259 17.18 -5.08 -9.24
N THR A 260 18.26 -4.31 -9.42
CA THR A 260 18.47 -3.42 -10.59
C THR A 260 18.25 -4.15 -11.92
N TYR A 261 17.28 -3.66 -12.71
CA TYR A 261 16.78 -4.22 -13.97
C TYR A 261 16.07 -5.59 -13.88
N LYS A 262 15.64 -6.02 -12.69
CA LYS A 262 15.01 -7.34 -12.42
C LYS A 262 13.57 -7.18 -11.96
N SER A 263 12.77 -8.23 -12.14
CA SER A 263 11.48 -8.39 -11.47
C SER A 263 11.69 -9.05 -10.09
N MET A 264 10.84 -8.75 -9.11
CA MET A 264 10.82 -9.42 -7.80
C MET A 264 9.50 -10.18 -7.64
N GLU A 265 9.54 -11.51 -7.68
CA GLU A 265 8.39 -12.39 -7.47
C GLU A 265 8.36 -12.89 -6.02
N PHE A 266 7.31 -12.54 -5.28
CA PHE A 266 7.10 -12.95 -3.89
C PHE A 266 6.09 -14.11 -3.81
N VAL A 267 6.48 -15.21 -3.16
CA VAL A 267 5.70 -16.45 -3.02
C VAL A 267 5.94 -17.09 -1.65
N GLY A 268 5.24 -18.17 -1.31
CA GLY A 268 5.41 -18.92 -0.07
C GLY A 268 4.28 -18.68 0.94
N THR A 269 4.21 -19.52 1.97
CA THR A 269 3.02 -19.61 2.85
C THR A 269 2.70 -18.30 3.57
N THR A 270 3.72 -17.48 3.88
CA THR A 270 3.52 -16.18 4.50
C THR A 270 2.86 -15.20 3.51
N VAL A 271 3.33 -15.14 2.26
CA VAL A 271 2.79 -14.23 1.24
C VAL A 271 1.33 -14.52 0.94
N GLU A 272 0.97 -15.81 0.94
CA GLU A 272 -0.41 -16.28 0.83
C GLU A 272 -1.28 -15.81 2.02
N SER A 273 -0.75 -15.78 3.25
CA SER A 273 -1.50 -15.29 4.42
C SER A 273 -1.58 -13.76 4.55
N LEU A 274 -0.69 -13.00 3.90
CA LEU A 274 -0.71 -11.52 3.93
C LEU A 274 -2.01 -10.95 3.33
N THR A 275 -2.48 -9.84 3.91
CA THR A 275 -3.59 -9.05 3.35
C THR A 275 -3.18 -8.33 2.06
N MET A 276 -4.15 -7.75 1.32
CA MET A 276 -3.81 -6.91 0.17
C MET A 276 -3.08 -5.63 0.56
N GLU A 277 -3.35 -5.04 1.73
CA GLU A 277 -2.62 -3.86 2.19
C GLU A 277 -1.15 -4.25 2.51
N GLU A 278 -0.93 -5.41 3.12
CA GLU A 278 0.42 -5.93 3.36
C GLU A 278 1.20 -6.29 2.08
N ARG A 279 0.54 -6.92 1.10
CA ARG A 279 1.14 -7.20 -0.22
C ARG A 279 1.47 -5.91 -0.98
N MET A 280 0.64 -4.87 -0.84
CA MET A 280 0.94 -3.53 -1.36
C MET A 280 2.19 -2.94 -0.71
N THR A 281 2.43 -3.17 0.59
CA THR A 281 3.67 -2.77 1.28
C THR A 281 4.91 -3.47 0.72
N LEU A 282 4.86 -4.80 0.49
CA LEU A 282 5.96 -5.54 -0.15
C LEU A 282 6.28 -4.96 -1.54
N CYS A 283 5.28 -4.89 -2.42
CA CYS A 283 5.46 -4.45 -3.81
C CYS A 283 5.78 -2.95 -3.93
N ASN A 284 5.44 -2.13 -2.92
CA ASN A 284 5.83 -0.71 -2.88
C ASN A 284 7.35 -0.54 -2.84
N MET A 285 8.05 -1.25 -1.95
CA MET A 285 9.47 -1.00 -1.72
C MET A 285 10.41 -1.76 -2.68
N VAL A 286 9.89 -2.48 -3.67
CA VAL A 286 10.67 -3.14 -4.72
C VAL A 286 11.63 -2.19 -5.45
N VAL A 287 11.17 -0.97 -5.75
CA VAL A 287 12.01 0.05 -6.40
C VAL A 287 13.16 0.53 -5.50
N GLU A 288 13.06 0.37 -4.18
CA GLU A 288 14.15 0.69 -3.24
C GLU A 288 15.26 -0.37 -3.23
N ALA A 289 15.04 -1.56 -3.81
CA ALA A 289 16.10 -2.51 -4.18
C ALA A 289 16.60 -2.31 -5.63
N GLY A 290 16.15 -1.25 -6.31
CA GLY A 290 16.34 -1.02 -7.74
C GLY A 290 15.45 -1.89 -8.65
N GLY A 291 14.49 -2.61 -8.08
CA GLY A 291 13.61 -3.53 -8.81
C GLY A 291 12.71 -2.82 -9.81
N LYS A 292 12.56 -3.41 -11.00
CA LYS A 292 11.73 -2.85 -12.07
C LYS A 292 10.24 -2.96 -11.75
N ASN A 293 9.82 -4.10 -11.23
CA ASN A 293 8.44 -4.38 -10.81
C ASN A 293 8.44 -5.46 -9.72
N GLY A 294 7.46 -5.41 -8.82
CA GLY A 294 7.09 -6.55 -7.98
C GLY A 294 6.00 -7.38 -8.65
N VAL A 295 5.85 -8.64 -8.24
CA VAL A 295 4.62 -9.43 -8.45
C VAL A 295 4.34 -10.31 -7.24
N VAL A 296 3.06 -10.38 -6.86
CA VAL A 296 2.48 -11.42 -5.99
C VAL A 296 1.43 -12.16 -6.81
N PRO A 297 1.37 -13.51 -6.79
CA PRO A 297 0.31 -14.27 -7.46
C PRO A 297 -1.09 -13.88 -6.98
N ALA A 298 -2.03 -13.69 -7.91
CA ALA A 298 -3.40 -13.33 -7.58
C ALA A 298 -4.20 -14.55 -7.09
N ASP A 299 -4.82 -14.42 -5.92
CA ASP A 299 -5.46 -15.49 -5.16
C ASP A 299 -6.85 -15.08 -4.62
N SER A 300 -7.44 -15.89 -3.73
CA SER A 300 -8.73 -15.60 -3.08
C SER A 300 -8.74 -14.27 -2.31
N THR A 301 -7.64 -13.89 -1.66
CA THR A 301 -7.48 -12.58 -0.99
C THR A 301 -7.52 -11.43 -2.00
N THR A 302 -6.87 -11.61 -3.15
CA THR A 302 -6.84 -10.64 -4.25
C THR A 302 -8.22 -10.49 -4.90
N PHE A 303 -8.86 -11.61 -5.28
CA PHE A 303 -10.17 -11.59 -5.93
C PHE A 303 -11.26 -11.03 -5.00
N LYS A 304 -11.25 -11.39 -3.71
CA LYS A 304 -12.16 -10.84 -2.70
C LYS A 304 -11.96 -9.33 -2.50
N TYR A 305 -10.72 -8.83 -2.57
CA TYR A 305 -10.49 -7.38 -2.47
C TYR A 305 -11.07 -6.62 -3.66
N LEU A 306 -11.07 -7.22 -4.87
CA LEU A 306 -11.60 -6.60 -6.09
C LEU A 306 -13.11 -6.75 -6.28
N GLU A 307 -13.78 -7.58 -5.47
CA GLU A 307 -15.24 -7.74 -5.47
C GLU A 307 -15.93 -6.38 -5.27
N GLY A 308 -16.78 -5.99 -6.22
CA GLY A 308 -17.49 -4.71 -6.20
C GLY A 308 -16.66 -3.47 -6.58
N LYS A 309 -15.34 -3.57 -6.77
CA LYS A 309 -14.48 -2.44 -7.18
C LYS A 309 -14.31 -2.29 -8.69
N THR A 310 -14.37 -3.40 -9.43
CA THR A 310 -14.27 -3.40 -10.91
C THR A 310 -15.33 -4.29 -11.53
N SER A 311 -15.85 -3.86 -12.69
CA SER A 311 -16.68 -4.66 -13.59
C SER A 311 -15.95 -5.04 -14.89
N LEU A 312 -14.72 -4.57 -15.10
CA LEU A 312 -13.90 -4.92 -16.26
C LEU A 312 -13.34 -6.34 -16.10
N PRO A 313 -13.34 -7.16 -17.18
CA PRO A 313 -12.75 -8.49 -17.15
C PRO A 313 -11.22 -8.41 -17.05
N TYR A 314 -10.62 -9.37 -16.35
CA TYR A 314 -9.18 -9.54 -16.22
C TYR A 314 -8.84 -11.03 -16.16
N GLU A 315 -7.60 -11.41 -16.50
CA GLU A 315 -7.13 -12.79 -16.48
C GLU A 315 -5.90 -12.91 -15.57
N PRO A 316 -5.99 -13.57 -14.40
CA PRO A 316 -4.85 -13.77 -13.53
C PRO A 316 -3.85 -14.74 -14.16
N VAL A 317 -2.57 -14.38 -14.06
CA VAL A 317 -1.44 -15.10 -14.67
C VAL A 317 -0.49 -15.61 -13.60
N TYR A 318 0.03 -16.83 -13.77
CA TYR A 318 0.89 -17.53 -12.81
C TYR A 318 2.17 -18.00 -13.50
N SER A 319 3.30 -18.01 -12.77
CA SER A 319 4.55 -18.60 -13.25
C SER A 319 4.36 -20.10 -13.53
N ASP A 320 5.00 -20.62 -14.58
CA ASP A 320 5.06 -22.06 -14.82
C ASP A 320 5.93 -22.77 -13.76
N ASP A 321 5.60 -24.02 -13.43
CA ASP A 321 6.35 -24.87 -12.48
C ASP A 321 7.83 -25.02 -12.81
N GLN A 322 8.20 -24.79 -14.08
CA GLN A 322 9.56 -24.91 -14.62
C GLN A 322 10.13 -23.57 -15.13
N ALA A 323 9.50 -22.45 -14.75
CA ALA A 323 9.97 -21.11 -15.08
C ALA A 323 11.37 -20.84 -14.49
N ARG A 324 12.17 -20.04 -15.18
CA ARG A 324 13.57 -19.80 -14.82
C ARG A 324 13.76 -18.50 -14.07
N PHE A 325 14.19 -18.60 -12.83
CA PHE A 325 14.54 -17.47 -11.97
C PHE A 325 16.06 -17.25 -11.98
N LEU A 326 16.49 -16.00 -11.93
CA LEU A 326 17.92 -15.64 -11.93
C LEU A 326 18.59 -16.00 -10.60
N ALA A 327 17.84 -15.89 -9.51
CA ALA A 327 18.14 -16.47 -8.20
C ALA A 327 16.82 -16.68 -7.42
N GLU A 328 16.83 -17.59 -6.46
CA GLU A 328 15.76 -17.80 -5.50
C GLU A 328 16.31 -17.62 -4.08
N TYR A 329 15.71 -16.71 -3.31
CA TYR A 329 16.01 -16.48 -1.91
C TYR A 329 14.89 -17.09 -1.06
N ARG A 330 15.24 -17.69 0.08
CA ARG A 330 14.29 -18.37 0.98
C ARG A 330 14.39 -17.83 2.40
N PHE A 331 13.26 -17.40 2.94
CA PHE A 331 13.13 -16.81 4.28
C PHE A 331 12.20 -17.66 5.13
N ASP A 332 12.69 -18.07 6.30
CA ASP A 332 11.88 -18.63 7.37
C ASP A 332 11.38 -17.47 8.25
N VAL A 333 10.14 -17.05 8.02
CA VAL A 333 9.58 -15.84 8.62
C VAL A 333 9.40 -15.98 10.13
N SER A 334 9.24 -17.21 10.63
CA SER A 334 9.10 -17.49 12.07
C SER A 334 10.35 -17.12 12.90
N LYS A 335 11.48 -16.89 12.23
CA LYS A 335 12.78 -16.52 12.83
C LYS A 335 13.17 -15.06 12.61
N LEU A 336 12.35 -14.27 11.90
CA LEU A 336 12.65 -12.87 11.64
C LEU A 336 12.30 -12.00 12.85
N GLU A 337 13.08 -10.93 13.04
CA GLU A 337 12.89 -9.96 14.11
C GLU A 337 12.56 -8.57 13.52
N PRO A 338 11.90 -7.67 14.28
CA PRO A 338 11.58 -6.31 13.83
C PRO A 338 12.83 -5.53 13.42
N VAL A 339 12.74 -4.76 12.34
CA VAL A 339 13.89 -4.06 11.74
C VAL A 339 13.62 -2.60 11.45
N VAL A 340 14.71 -1.84 11.41
CA VAL A 340 14.75 -0.47 10.89
C VAL A 340 15.80 -0.32 9.80
N ALA A 341 15.51 0.49 8.78
CA ALA A 341 16.54 1.00 7.88
C ALA A 341 17.04 2.35 8.40
N LYS A 342 18.28 2.35 8.89
CA LYS A 342 18.97 3.52 9.47
C LYS A 342 19.28 4.56 8.38
N PRO A 343 19.50 5.84 8.72
CA PRO A 343 19.94 6.86 7.77
C PRO A 343 21.22 6.41 7.02
N HIS A 344 21.43 6.71 5.74
CA HIS A 344 20.54 7.38 4.78
C HIS A 344 20.24 6.48 3.56
N SER A 345 19.99 5.18 3.81
CA SER A 345 19.69 4.21 2.75
C SER A 345 18.66 3.15 3.22
N PRO A 346 17.71 2.71 2.36
CA PRO A 346 16.76 1.66 2.69
C PRO A 346 17.38 0.29 3.01
N ASP A 347 18.62 0.03 2.56
CA ASP A 347 19.37 -1.19 2.84
C ASP A 347 20.27 -1.14 4.08
N ASN A 348 20.36 0.00 4.78
CA ASN A 348 21.12 0.13 6.03
C ASN A 348 20.35 -0.47 7.22
N ARG A 349 19.99 -1.76 7.08
CA ARG A 349 19.22 -2.59 8.01
C ARG A 349 19.92 -2.71 9.37
N ALA A 350 19.14 -2.66 10.43
CA ALA A 350 19.49 -3.10 11.79
C ALA A 350 18.24 -3.66 12.47
N LEU A 351 18.41 -4.48 13.51
CA LEU A 351 17.30 -4.90 14.34
C LEU A 351 16.82 -3.71 15.19
N ALA A 352 15.50 -3.62 15.45
CA ALA A 352 14.95 -2.50 16.22
C ALA A 352 15.61 -2.39 17.61
N ARG A 353 15.83 -3.52 18.31
CA ARG A 353 16.55 -3.60 19.59
C ARG A 353 17.99 -3.07 19.58
N GLU A 354 18.66 -3.05 18.43
CA GLU A 354 20.04 -2.57 18.30
C GLU A 354 20.11 -1.03 18.22
N CYS A 355 18.97 -0.39 17.92
CA CYS A 355 18.84 1.06 17.84
C CYS A 355 18.25 1.70 19.11
N LYS A 356 18.06 0.94 20.20
CA LYS A 356 17.42 1.38 21.46
C LYS A 356 17.99 2.68 22.06
N ASP A 357 19.27 2.95 21.85
CA ASP A 357 19.97 4.13 22.38
C ASP A 357 19.85 5.36 21.45
N VAL A 358 19.25 5.20 20.27
CA VAL A 358 18.93 6.28 19.32
C VAL A 358 17.70 7.04 19.82
N LYS A 359 17.95 8.18 20.48
CA LYS A 359 16.90 9.16 20.80
C LYS A 359 16.29 9.73 19.51
N ILE A 360 14.98 9.93 19.50
CA ILE A 360 14.24 10.50 18.36
C ILE A 360 13.54 11.81 18.74
N ASP A 361 13.24 12.66 17.76
CA ASP A 361 12.52 13.92 17.97
C ASP A 361 11.03 13.84 17.60
N ARG A 362 10.63 12.85 16.78
CA ARG A 362 9.28 12.69 16.23
C ARG A 362 9.05 11.34 15.56
N VAL A 363 7.78 10.98 15.35
CA VAL A 363 7.35 9.80 14.58
C VAL A 363 6.38 10.21 13.45
N TYR A 364 6.45 9.55 12.30
CA TYR A 364 5.54 9.76 11.16
C TYR A 364 4.92 8.42 10.71
N ILE A 365 3.59 8.32 10.78
CA ILE A 365 2.82 7.16 10.32
C ILE A 365 1.95 7.62 9.13
N GLY A 366 2.30 7.21 7.91
CA GLY A 366 1.58 7.58 6.70
C GLY A 366 2.21 7.12 5.38
N SER A 367 1.77 7.74 4.28
CA SER A 367 2.16 7.45 2.88
C SER A 367 1.65 6.09 2.35
N CYS A 368 1.93 5.78 1.07
CA CYS A 368 1.51 4.52 0.43
C CYS A 368 2.03 3.28 1.16
N THR A 369 3.24 3.35 1.71
CA THR A 369 3.90 2.25 2.42
C THR A 369 3.30 1.97 3.80
N GLY A 370 2.73 2.97 4.48
CA GLY A 370 2.47 2.89 5.92
C GLY A 370 1.37 3.81 6.45
N GLY A 371 0.41 4.18 5.59
CA GLY A 371 -0.75 5.02 5.88
C GLY A 371 -2.07 4.41 5.39
N LYS A 372 -2.14 3.09 5.29
CA LYS A 372 -3.33 2.30 4.94
C LYS A 372 -4.12 1.97 6.21
N THR A 373 -5.32 1.41 6.10
CA THR A 373 -6.21 1.24 7.27
C THR A 373 -5.62 0.26 8.29
N GLU A 374 -5.01 -0.82 7.81
CA GLU A 374 -4.37 -1.82 8.67
C GLU A 374 -3.11 -1.26 9.36
N ASP A 375 -2.37 -0.33 8.72
CA ASP A 375 -1.20 0.32 9.34
C ASP A 375 -1.57 1.12 10.59
N PHE A 376 -2.70 1.85 10.56
CA PHE A 376 -3.18 2.61 11.72
C PHE A 376 -3.80 1.71 12.79
N MET A 377 -4.49 0.63 12.41
CA MET A 377 -4.96 -0.37 13.38
C MET A 377 -3.78 -1.04 14.09
N ALA A 378 -2.68 -1.31 13.38
CA ALA A 378 -1.44 -1.83 13.95
C ALA A 378 -0.80 -0.85 14.95
N ALA A 379 -0.71 0.44 14.61
CA ALA A 379 -0.25 1.46 15.55
C ALA A 379 -1.15 1.56 16.79
N ALA A 380 -2.48 1.53 16.60
CA ALA A 380 -3.46 1.56 17.68
C ALA A 380 -3.41 0.33 18.61
N LYS A 381 -3.08 -0.87 18.09
CA LYS A 381 -2.83 -2.09 18.90
C LYS A 381 -1.73 -1.84 19.93
N VAL A 382 -0.59 -1.27 19.50
CA VAL A 382 0.57 -0.97 20.36
C VAL A 382 0.24 0.11 21.39
N PHE A 383 -0.43 1.20 20.98
CA PHE A 383 -0.85 2.26 21.90
C PHE A 383 -1.84 1.76 22.98
N LEU A 384 -2.83 0.96 22.58
CA LEU A 384 -3.82 0.35 23.47
C LEU A 384 -3.17 -0.61 24.47
N ALA A 385 -2.27 -1.49 24.02
CA ALA A 385 -1.57 -2.44 24.87
C ALA A 385 -0.60 -1.73 25.85
N SER A 386 0.02 -0.62 25.43
CA SER A 386 0.94 0.12 26.28
C SER A 386 0.27 0.91 27.41
N GLY A 387 -0.91 1.50 27.19
CA GLY A 387 -1.54 2.42 28.14
C GLY A 387 -0.71 3.66 28.52
N LYS A 388 0.28 4.06 27.71
CA LYS A 388 1.17 5.22 27.95
C LYS A 388 0.87 6.34 26.95
N GLN A 389 1.18 7.57 27.33
CA GLN A 389 1.24 8.73 26.43
C GLN A 389 2.51 8.69 25.57
N VAL A 390 2.45 9.20 24.34
CA VAL A 390 3.64 9.39 23.50
C VAL A 390 4.62 10.41 24.11
N LYS A 391 5.90 10.29 23.76
CA LYS A 391 7.00 11.15 24.26
C LYS A 391 7.47 12.19 23.24
N VAL A 392 7.08 12.02 21.98
CA VAL A 392 7.46 12.89 20.87
C VAL A 392 6.26 13.16 19.96
N PRO A 393 6.20 14.32 19.29
CA PRO A 393 5.16 14.62 18.31
C PRO A 393 5.03 13.51 17.25
N THR A 394 3.83 12.97 17.14
CA THR A 394 3.54 11.73 16.40
C THR A 394 2.49 12.01 15.34
N PHE A 395 2.97 12.15 14.10
CA PHE A 395 2.23 12.68 12.96
C PHE A 395 1.51 11.55 12.22
N LEU A 396 0.20 11.70 12.02
CA LEU A 396 -0.67 10.70 11.41
C LEU A 396 -1.20 11.22 10.06
N VAL A 397 -0.78 10.60 8.94
CA VAL A 397 -1.11 11.05 7.58
C VAL A 397 -1.71 9.90 6.77
N PRO A 398 -3.06 9.76 6.75
CA PRO A 398 -3.74 8.73 5.97
C PRO A 398 -3.42 8.79 4.48
N ALA A 399 -3.38 7.63 3.82
CA ALA A 399 -3.14 7.55 2.39
C ALA A 399 -4.35 8.05 1.58
N THR A 400 -5.58 7.68 1.96
CA THR A 400 -6.79 8.03 1.20
C THR A 400 -7.91 8.59 2.07
N GLN A 401 -8.90 9.22 1.44
CA GLN A 401 -10.16 9.62 2.10
C GLN A 401 -10.84 8.42 2.78
N LYS A 402 -10.79 7.23 2.16
CA LYS A 402 -11.33 6.01 2.77
C LYS A 402 -10.58 5.66 4.05
N VAL A 403 -9.25 5.67 4.04
CA VAL A 403 -8.46 5.41 5.26
C VAL A 403 -8.76 6.45 6.32
N TRP A 404 -8.83 7.74 5.95
CA TRP A 404 -9.19 8.81 6.89
C TRP A 404 -10.54 8.53 7.54
N MET A 405 -11.59 8.21 6.77
CA MET A 405 -12.91 7.86 7.31
C MET A 405 -12.88 6.59 8.18
N ASP A 406 -12.09 5.58 7.82
CA ASP A 406 -11.94 4.35 8.60
C ASP A 406 -11.40 4.66 10.01
N LEU A 407 -10.46 5.62 10.16
CA LEU A 407 -9.89 5.96 11.47
C LEU A 407 -10.91 6.52 12.49
N TYR A 408 -11.99 7.13 11.99
CA TYR A 408 -13.05 7.71 12.82
C TYR A 408 -14.29 6.81 12.94
N SER A 409 -14.36 5.69 12.20
CA SER A 409 -15.57 4.86 12.10
C SER A 409 -15.38 3.37 12.39
N LEU A 410 -14.18 2.81 12.17
CA LEU A 410 -13.90 1.41 12.47
C LEU A 410 -13.38 1.26 13.92
N PRO A 411 -14.03 0.44 14.77
CA PRO A 411 -13.52 0.15 16.10
C PRO A 411 -12.31 -0.77 16.02
N VAL A 412 -11.27 -0.48 16.78
CA VAL A 412 -10.07 -1.33 16.86
C VAL A 412 -10.41 -2.60 17.65
N PRO A 413 -10.07 -3.82 17.16
CA PRO A 413 -10.29 -5.06 17.90
C PRO A 413 -9.71 -5.01 19.32
N GLY A 414 -10.48 -5.48 20.30
CA GLY A 414 -10.08 -5.48 21.73
C GLY A 414 -10.21 -4.14 22.47
N SER A 415 -10.40 -3.01 21.79
CA SER A 415 -10.41 -1.66 22.39
C SER A 415 -11.61 -1.29 23.28
N GLY A 416 -12.59 -2.19 23.43
CA GLY A 416 -13.90 -1.87 24.00
C GLY A 416 -14.82 -1.08 23.06
N GLY A 417 -14.45 -0.92 21.78
CA GLY A 417 -15.23 -0.23 20.76
C GLY A 417 -14.69 1.14 20.35
N LYS A 418 -13.52 1.55 20.84
CA LYS A 418 -12.86 2.80 20.44
C LYS A 418 -12.34 2.71 19.00
N THR A 419 -12.45 3.81 18.26
CA THR A 419 -11.87 3.94 16.92
C THR A 419 -10.39 4.31 17.00
N CYS A 420 -9.67 4.21 15.87
CA CYS A 420 -8.25 4.56 15.82
C CYS A 420 -8.02 6.01 16.29
N SER A 421 -8.82 6.97 15.81
CA SER A 421 -8.67 8.38 16.21
C SER A 421 -8.90 8.62 17.70
N GLN A 422 -9.78 7.87 18.35
CA GLN A 422 -10.00 8.01 19.81
C GLN A 422 -8.78 7.50 20.58
N ILE A 423 -8.18 6.38 20.18
CA ILE A 423 -6.95 5.86 20.79
C ILE A 423 -5.78 6.84 20.56
N PHE A 424 -5.68 7.42 19.36
CA PHE A 424 -4.64 8.40 19.02
C PHE A 424 -4.75 9.72 19.81
N GLU A 425 -5.98 10.24 19.98
CA GLU A 425 -6.26 11.39 20.84
C GLU A 425 -5.94 11.08 22.31
N GLU A 426 -6.34 9.91 22.80
CA GLU A 426 -6.10 9.46 24.18
C GLU A 426 -4.62 9.30 24.55
N VAL A 427 -3.72 8.99 23.59
CA VAL A 427 -2.26 8.89 23.84
C VAL A 427 -1.45 10.13 23.46
N GLY A 428 -2.10 11.19 22.96
CA GLY A 428 -1.46 12.46 22.64
C GLY A 428 -0.76 12.53 21.28
N CYS A 429 -1.22 11.78 20.27
CA CYS A 429 -0.78 11.96 18.88
C CYS A 429 -1.38 13.23 18.25
N ASP A 430 -0.78 13.70 17.16
CA ASP A 430 -1.41 14.70 16.29
C ASP A 430 -2.72 14.14 15.70
N THR A 431 -3.75 14.99 15.57
CA THR A 431 -5.01 14.63 14.89
C THR A 431 -4.75 14.18 13.44
N PRO A 432 -5.33 13.05 12.98
CA PRO A 432 -5.17 12.56 11.61
C PRO A 432 -5.39 13.62 10.52
N ALA A 433 -4.30 13.93 9.81
CA ALA A 433 -4.23 15.00 8.83
C ALA A 433 -5.02 14.71 7.54
N SER A 434 -5.15 15.72 6.67
CA SER A 434 -5.69 15.55 5.32
C SER A 434 -4.92 14.45 4.57
N PRO A 435 -5.60 13.48 3.95
CA PRO A 435 -4.93 12.38 3.28
C PRO A 435 -4.10 12.89 2.10
N SER A 436 -2.86 12.44 2.00
CA SER A 436 -1.88 12.89 0.98
C SER A 436 -0.57 12.07 1.08
N CYS A 437 0.37 12.25 0.15
CA CYS A 437 1.73 11.73 0.33
C CYS A 437 2.49 12.44 1.48
N GLY A 438 2.09 13.67 1.82
CA GLY A 438 2.63 14.47 2.92
C GLY A 438 4.15 14.64 2.85
N ALA A 439 4.83 14.48 3.98
CA ALA A 439 6.27 14.65 4.08
C ALA A 439 7.10 13.65 3.23
N CYS A 440 6.49 12.61 2.65
CA CYS A 440 7.21 11.52 1.94
C CYS A 440 8.03 11.99 0.72
N LEU A 441 7.67 13.10 0.07
CA LEU A 441 8.41 13.68 -1.07
C LEU A 441 9.24 14.92 -0.71
N GLY A 442 9.17 15.43 0.53
CA GLY A 442 9.98 16.55 1.01
C GLY A 442 9.67 17.91 0.35
N GLY A 443 8.42 18.10 -0.09
CA GLY A 443 7.92 19.17 -0.96
C GLY A 443 7.99 20.62 -0.44
N PRO A 444 7.00 21.49 -0.79
CA PRO A 444 6.92 22.87 -0.30
C PRO A 444 7.09 23.00 1.22
N LYS A 445 7.60 24.16 1.69
CA LYS A 445 8.01 24.35 3.10
C LYS A 445 6.86 24.19 4.11
N ASP A 446 5.63 24.38 3.66
CA ASP A 446 4.39 24.31 4.43
C ASP A 446 3.69 22.94 4.38
N THR A 447 4.19 21.98 3.58
CA THR A 447 3.67 20.61 3.56
C THR A 447 3.60 20.03 4.98
N TYR A 448 2.41 19.55 5.38
CA TYR A 448 2.19 19.06 6.74
C TYR A 448 3.24 18.01 7.14
N ALA A 449 3.69 18.11 8.40
CA ALA A 449 4.72 17.27 8.99
C ALA A 449 6.10 17.26 8.29
N ARG A 450 6.39 18.14 7.32
CA ARG A 450 7.73 18.28 6.72
C ARG A 450 8.82 18.49 7.79
N MET A 451 10.00 17.91 7.58
CA MET A 451 11.18 18.17 8.39
C MET A 451 11.85 19.46 7.90
N ASN A 452 11.51 20.60 8.50
CA ASN A 452 12.16 21.88 8.18
C ASN A 452 13.48 22.11 8.94
N GLU A 453 13.86 21.18 9.83
CA GLU A 453 14.99 21.22 10.76
C GLU A 453 15.73 19.86 10.77
N PRO A 454 17.00 19.80 11.21
CA PRO A 454 17.81 18.57 11.27
C PRO A 454 17.39 17.64 12.44
N LYS A 455 16.16 17.12 12.37
CA LYS A 455 15.57 16.22 13.39
C LYS A 455 15.81 14.74 13.08
N VAL A 456 15.69 13.90 14.09
CA VAL A 456 15.62 12.43 13.98
C VAL A 456 14.15 11.98 13.96
N CYS A 457 13.75 11.23 12.95
CA CYS A 457 12.37 10.76 12.74
C CYS A 457 12.32 9.25 12.51
N VAL A 458 11.44 8.53 13.21
CA VAL A 458 11.00 7.18 12.79
C VAL A 458 9.83 7.35 11.83
N SER A 459 9.84 6.67 10.69
CA SER A 459 8.88 6.87 9.62
C SER A 459 8.40 5.55 9.01
N THR A 460 7.09 5.44 8.77
CA THR A 460 6.53 4.29 8.03
C THR A 460 6.66 4.41 6.51
N THR A 461 7.22 5.52 6.00
CA THR A 461 7.54 5.75 4.57
C THR A 461 8.57 4.75 3.99
N ASN A 462 8.85 4.87 2.70
CA ASN A 462 9.75 4.00 1.93
C ASN A 462 11.18 4.54 1.73
N ARG A 463 11.48 5.82 2.03
CA ARG A 463 12.78 6.44 1.69
C ARG A 463 13.37 7.31 2.79
N ASN A 464 14.65 7.09 3.11
CA ASN A 464 15.44 7.79 4.14
C ASN A 464 16.67 8.54 3.59
N PHE A 465 16.78 8.69 2.26
CA PHE A 465 17.85 9.44 1.60
C PHE A 465 17.96 10.89 2.12
N PRO A 466 19.14 11.56 2.05
CA PRO A 466 19.33 12.88 2.64
C PRO A 466 18.36 13.92 2.08
N GLY A 467 17.64 14.63 2.95
CA GLY A 467 16.63 15.61 2.54
C GLY A 467 15.28 15.05 2.11
N ARG A 468 15.06 13.73 2.10
CA ARG A 468 13.83 13.12 1.56
C ARG A 468 12.54 13.60 2.23
N MET A 469 12.56 13.88 3.54
CA MET A 469 11.42 14.47 4.27
C MET A 469 11.56 15.99 4.51
N GLY A 470 12.59 16.63 3.94
CA GLY A 470 12.74 18.09 3.91
C GLY A 470 14.17 18.60 4.12
N HIS A 471 14.69 18.50 5.35
CA HIS A 471 16.02 19.01 5.72
C HIS A 471 17.11 18.01 5.35
N LYS A 472 18.21 18.47 4.71
CA LYS A 472 19.25 17.58 4.17
C LYS A 472 19.94 16.74 5.25
N GLU A 473 20.15 17.32 6.42
CA GLU A 473 20.75 16.69 7.60
C GLU A 473 19.71 15.96 8.48
N GLY A 474 18.44 15.91 8.05
CA GLY A 474 17.40 15.17 8.75
C GLY A 474 17.66 13.66 8.68
N GLN A 475 17.59 13.00 9.84
CA GLN A 475 17.83 11.56 9.97
C GLN A 475 16.50 10.80 10.00
N ILE A 476 16.31 9.87 9.09
CA ILE A 476 15.07 9.11 8.92
C ILE A 476 15.36 7.62 9.13
N TYR A 477 14.66 7.01 10.09
CA TYR A 477 14.67 5.56 10.34
C TYR A 477 13.39 4.97 9.74
N LEU A 478 13.49 4.13 8.71
CA LEU A 478 12.31 3.48 8.13
C LEU A 478 11.93 2.28 8.97
N ALA A 479 10.65 2.20 9.35
CA ALA A 479 10.14 1.21 10.28
C ALA A 479 8.76 0.69 9.87
N SER A 480 8.29 -0.39 10.47
CA SER A 480 6.89 -0.82 10.44
C SER A 480 6.01 0.04 11.38
N PRO A 481 4.69 0.10 11.17
CA PRO A 481 3.77 0.82 12.06
C PRO A 481 3.86 0.41 13.53
N TYR A 482 4.09 -0.87 13.83
CA TYR A 482 4.35 -1.35 15.19
C TYR A 482 5.60 -0.71 15.80
N THR A 483 6.75 -0.83 15.12
CA THR A 483 8.03 -0.25 15.55
C THR A 483 7.96 1.28 15.65
N ALA A 484 7.21 1.95 14.77
CA ALA A 484 6.97 3.40 14.83
C ALA A 484 6.14 3.80 16.07
N ALA A 485 5.04 3.09 16.35
CA ALA A 485 4.21 3.34 17.54
C ALA A 485 4.96 3.04 18.86
N ALA A 486 5.73 1.96 18.90
CA ALA A 486 6.59 1.63 20.04
C ALA A 486 7.62 2.74 20.31
N SER A 487 8.25 3.26 19.24
CA SER A 487 9.22 4.36 19.33
C SER A 487 8.59 5.68 19.80
N ALA A 488 7.33 5.94 19.43
CA ALA A 488 6.60 7.12 19.90
C ALA A 488 6.35 7.07 21.43
N LEU A 489 6.15 5.88 22.00
CA LEU A 489 5.86 5.68 23.44
C LEU A 489 7.10 5.81 24.34
N THR A 490 8.31 5.70 23.78
CA THR A 490 9.58 5.79 24.52
C THR A 490 10.35 7.09 24.26
N GLY A 491 10.27 7.64 23.04
CA GLY A 491 11.15 8.72 22.58
C GLY A 491 12.51 8.24 22.06
N TYR A 492 12.65 6.94 21.81
CA TYR A 492 13.82 6.27 21.23
C TYR A 492 13.37 5.31 20.13
N VAL A 493 14.26 4.82 19.26
CA VAL A 493 13.91 3.71 18.35
C VAL A 493 13.69 2.45 19.21
N THR A 494 12.51 1.83 19.13
CA THR A 494 12.11 0.76 20.07
C THR A 494 11.57 -0.48 19.38
N ASP A 495 11.94 -1.64 19.89
CA ASP A 495 11.44 -2.94 19.43
C ASP A 495 9.98 -3.13 19.87
N PRO A 496 9.02 -3.39 18.97
CA PRO A 496 7.61 -3.44 19.32
C PRO A 496 7.24 -4.58 20.28
N ARG A 497 8.11 -5.58 20.46
CA ARG A 497 7.96 -6.67 21.44
C ARG A 497 8.07 -6.20 22.90
N GLU A 498 8.38 -4.93 23.15
CA GLU A 498 8.19 -4.30 24.48
C GLU A 498 6.71 -3.99 24.80
N PHE A 499 5.79 -4.15 23.83
CA PHE A 499 4.39 -3.75 23.93
C PHE A 499 3.38 -4.73 23.29
N LEU A 500 3.83 -5.85 22.71
CA LEU A 500 3.01 -6.82 21.95
C LEU A 500 3.13 -8.24 22.50
#